data_AF-A0A1G9AB30-F1
#
_entry.id   AF-A0A1G9AB30-F1
#
_cell.length_a   1.000
_cell.length_b   1.000
_cell.length_c   1.000
_cell.angle_alpha   90.00
_cell.angle_beta   90.00
_cell.angle_gamma   90.00
#
_symmetry.space_group_name_H-M   'P 1'
#
loop_
_entity.id
_entity.type
_entity.pdbx_description
1 polymer ?
#
loop_
_entity_poly.entity_id
_entity_poly.type
_entity_poly.pdbx_seq_one_letter_code
_entity_poly.pdbx_strand_id
1 'polypeptide(L)'
;MVIDADTRLIVVVGRPLPGNRHDSRGWEESGAKAAVGKTMTIADGGYQGTGLVIPHRRRKGEDLPAWKEEHNRSHKQVRARVEHTFARMKGWKILRDCRLKGDGVQHAMLGIARLHNLTLAG
;
A
#
# COMPACT_ATOMS: atom_id res chain seq x y z
N MET A 1 -2.54 -3.08 -2.25
CA MET A 1 -1.39 -3.75 -2.90
C MET A 1 -0.20 -3.63 -1.97
N VAL A 2 0.72 -4.59 -2.00
CA VAL A 2 1.98 -4.53 -1.25
C VAL A 2 3.11 -4.40 -2.25
N ILE A 3 4.00 -3.45 -1.98
CA ILE A 3 5.11 -3.09 -2.84
C ILE A 3 6.39 -3.30 -2.04
N ASP A 4 7.35 -4.00 -2.64
CA ASP A 4 8.69 -4.10 -2.11
C ASP A 4 9.38 -2.73 -2.22
N ALA A 5 9.84 -2.18 -1.09
CA ALA A 5 10.29 -0.79 -1.01
C ALA A 5 11.59 -0.50 -1.78
N ASP A 6 12.41 -1.53 -2.00
CA ASP A 6 13.74 -1.39 -2.60
C ASP A 6 13.68 -1.62 -4.10
N THR A 7 13.03 -2.71 -4.52
CA THR A 7 12.84 -3.05 -5.94
C THR A 7 11.68 -2.29 -6.58
N ARG A 8 10.76 -1.75 -5.78
CA ARG A 8 9.52 -1.09 -6.22
C ARG A 8 8.59 -2.02 -7.02
N LEU A 9 8.80 -3.32 -6.90
CA LEU A 9 7.93 -4.34 -7.49
C LEU A 9 6.70 -4.54 -6.64
N ILE A 10 5.58 -4.80 -7.30
CA ILE A 10 4.35 -5.21 -6.64
C ILE A 10 4.44 -6.69 -6.35
N VAL A 11 4.37 -7.04 -5.07
CA VAL A 11 4.52 -8.41 -4.57
C VAL A 11 3.17 -9.03 -4.18
N VAL A 12 2.17 -8.22 -3.83
CA VAL A 12 0.83 -8.70 -3.50
C VAL A 12 -0.25 -7.77 -4.04
N VAL A 13 -1.27 -8.36 -4.68
CA VAL A 13 -2.53 -7.69 -5.04
C VAL A 13 -3.67 -8.38 -4.29
N GLY A 14 -4.11 -7.77 -3.18
CA GLY A 14 -5.28 -8.24 -2.45
C GLY A 14 -6.57 -8.02 -3.26
N ARG A 15 -7.61 -8.80 -2.96
CA ARG A 15 -8.93 -8.68 -3.60
C ARG A 15 -9.55 -7.30 -3.33
N PRO A 16 -9.94 -6.54 -4.36
CA PRO A 16 -10.69 -5.31 -4.22
C PRO A 16 -11.99 -5.57 -3.47
N LEU A 17 -12.27 -4.72 -2.48
CA LEU A 17 -13.47 -4.81 -1.67
C LEU A 17 -14.46 -3.74 -2.11
N PRO A 18 -15.77 -4.03 -2.14
CA PRO A 18 -16.78 -3.03 -2.48
C PRO A 18 -16.98 -2.00 -1.35
N GLY A 19 -17.27 -0.77 -1.76
CA GLY A 19 -17.62 0.34 -0.87
C GLY A 19 -16.43 1.08 -0.25
N ASN A 20 -16.74 2.15 0.49
CA ASN A 20 -15.75 2.95 1.22
C ASN A 20 -15.41 2.24 2.55
N ARG A 21 -14.49 1.28 2.50
CA ARG A 21 -14.00 0.54 3.67
C ARG A 21 -12.73 1.18 4.21
N HIS A 22 -12.57 1.13 5.53
CA HIS A 22 -11.32 1.54 6.17
C HIS A 22 -10.18 0.62 5.74
N ASP A 23 -9.00 1.18 5.49
CA ASP A 23 -7.84 0.47 4.99
C ASP A 23 -7.43 -0.71 5.89
N SER A 24 -7.56 -0.60 7.22
CA SER A 24 -7.33 -1.73 8.14
C SER A 24 -8.25 -2.93 7.87
N ARG A 25 -9.52 -2.70 7.49
CA ARG A 25 -10.41 -3.81 7.09
C ARG A 25 -10.01 -4.36 5.73
N GLY A 26 -9.59 -3.48 4.81
CA GLY A 26 -9.01 -3.87 3.54
C GLY A 26 -7.82 -4.82 3.70
N TRP A 27 -6.92 -4.52 4.64
CA TRP A 27 -5.77 -5.38 4.95
C TRP A 27 -6.16 -6.80 5.34
N GLU A 28 -7.13 -6.94 6.25
CA GLU A 28 -7.59 -8.23 6.76
C GLU A 28 -8.43 -8.99 5.73
N GLU A 29 -9.40 -8.33 5.10
CA GLU A 29 -10.42 -8.97 4.27
C GLU A 29 -9.97 -9.24 2.82
N SER A 30 -8.98 -8.49 2.31
CA SER A 30 -8.52 -8.64 0.92
C SER A 30 -7.62 -9.86 0.69
N GLY A 31 -7.25 -10.60 1.74
CA GLY A 31 -6.26 -11.68 1.69
C GLY A 31 -4.80 -11.19 1.63
N ALA A 32 -4.56 -9.87 1.58
CA ALA A 32 -3.21 -9.31 1.53
C ALA A 32 -2.39 -9.69 2.78
N LYS A 33 -3.00 -9.65 3.97
CA LYS A 33 -2.33 -10.07 5.21
C LYS A 33 -1.86 -11.52 5.16
N ALA A 34 -2.71 -12.43 4.69
CA ALA A 34 -2.36 -13.84 4.57
C ALA A 34 -1.22 -14.05 3.56
N ALA A 35 -1.25 -13.35 2.42
CA ALA A 35 -0.22 -13.43 1.39
C ALA A 35 1.14 -12.87 1.84
N VAL A 36 1.15 -11.79 2.63
CA VAL A 36 2.38 -11.21 3.21
C VAL A 36 2.97 -12.09 4.30
N GLY A 37 2.13 -12.80 5.05
CA GLY A 37 2.54 -13.69 6.13
C GLY A 37 3.25 -12.93 7.25
N LYS A 38 4.49 -13.33 7.55
CA LYS A 38 5.30 -12.76 8.65
C LYS A 38 6.26 -11.65 8.19
N THR A 39 6.16 -11.24 6.92
CA THR A 39 7.07 -10.23 6.35
C THR A 39 6.80 -8.88 7.00
N MET A 40 7.86 -8.23 7.47
CA MET A 40 7.77 -6.87 8.02
C MET A 40 7.19 -5.93 6.97
N THR A 41 6.05 -5.32 7.28
CA THR A 41 5.30 -4.50 6.33
C THR A 41 5.03 -3.13 6.93
N ILE A 42 5.38 -2.11 6.15
CA ILE A 42 5.21 -0.70 6.49
C ILE A 42 3.90 -0.20 5.90
N ALA A 43 3.12 0.54 6.69
CA ALA A 43 1.85 1.11 6.27
C ALA A 43 1.67 2.54 6.80
N ASP A 44 0.72 3.28 6.20
CA ASP A 44 0.37 4.60 6.69
C ASP A 44 -0.40 4.54 8.03
N GLY A 45 -0.66 5.71 8.61
CA GLY A 45 -1.35 5.81 9.88
C GLY A 45 -2.77 5.24 9.87
N GLY A 46 -3.44 5.10 8.72
CA GLY A 46 -4.76 4.51 8.58
C GLY A 46 -4.80 3.04 8.96
N TYR A 47 -3.67 2.33 8.94
CA TYR A 47 -3.60 0.89 9.28
C TYR A 47 -3.47 0.63 10.79
N GLN A 48 -3.98 1.52 11.64
CA GLN A 48 -3.97 1.31 13.09
C GLN A 48 -4.67 -0.01 13.48
N GLY A 49 -4.08 -0.72 14.46
CA GLY A 49 -4.61 -1.98 14.99
C GLY A 49 -4.29 -3.22 14.17
N THR A 50 -3.53 -3.11 13.07
CA THR A 50 -3.22 -4.24 12.16
C THR A 50 -1.91 -4.97 12.46
N GLY A 51 -1.09 -4.44 13.38
CA GLY A 51 0.26 -4.95 13.67
C GLY A 51 1.33 -4.52 12.65
N LEU A 52 0.97 -3.74 11.62
CA LEU A 52 1.90 -3.17 10.65
C LEU A 52 2.78 -2.06 11.27
N VAL A 53 3.95 -1.84 10.67
CA VAL A 53 4.84 -0.75 11.06
C VAL A 53 4.26 0.57 10.55
N ILE A 54 3.62 1.32 11.45
CA ILE A 54 2.96 2.60 11.17
C ILE A 54 3.73 3.76 11.82
N PRO A 55 3.62 5.01 11.31
CA PRO A 55 4.33 6.13 11.91
C PRO A 55 3.78 6.44 13.31
N HIS A 56 4.66 6.89 14.20
CA HIS A 56 4.28 7.36 15.52
C HIS A 56 3.44 8.64 15.42
N ARG A 57 2.29 8.67 16.09
CA ARG A 57 1.44 9.86 16.18
C ARG A 57 1.75 10.67 17.44
N ARG A 58 1.70 11.99 17.32
CA ARG A 58 1.71 12.90 18.48
C ARG A 58 0.41 12.75 19.26
N ARG A 59 0.50 12.77 20.58
CA ARG A 59 -0.68 12.94 21.45
C ARG A 59 -0.97 14.43 21.59
N LYS A 60 -2.23 14.78 21.88
CA LYS A 60 -2.60 16.19 22.04
C LYS A 60 -1.82 16.78 23.23
N GLY A 61 -1.02 17.82 22.96
CA GLY A 61 -0.23 18.50 23.99
C GLY A 61 1.14 17.89 24.29
N GLU A 62 1.56 16.84 23.56
CA GLU A 62 2.87 16.22 23.75
C GLU A 62 3.67 16.20 22.44
N ASP A 63 4.93 16.62 22.52
CA ASP A 63 5.88 16.46 21.44
C ASP A 63 6.36 15.00 21.32
N LEU A 64 6.75 14.62 20.12
CA LEU A 64 7.37 13.31 19.90
C LEU A 64 8.82 13.37 20.38
N PRO A 65 9.28 12.41 21.21
CA PRO A 65 10.69 12.23 21.46
C PRO A 65 11.50 12.14 20.16
N ALA A 66 12.71 12.69 20.14
CA ALA A 66 13.54 12.80 18.94
C ALA A 66 13.74 11.47 18.19
N TRP A 67 13.89 10.35 18.91
CA TRP A 67 14.02 9.03 18.29
C TRP A 67 12.76 8.59 17.51
N LYS A 68 11.56 8.98 17.96
CA LYS A 68 10.31 8.71 17.22
C LYS A 68 10.19 9.59 15.99
N GLU A 69 10.69 10.83 16.06
CA GLU A 69 10.74 11.73 14.92
C GLU A 69 11.69 11.20 13.84
N GLU A 70 12.86 10.69 14.25
CA GLU A 70 13.82 10.07 13.33
C GLU A 70 13.26 8.78 12.71
N HIS A 71 12.61 7.92 13.51
CA HIS A 71 11.90 6.77 12.96
C HIS A 71 10.81 7.17 11.96
N ASN A 72 10.02 8.22 12.27
CA ASN A 72 9.02 8.76 11.34
C ASN A 72 9.66 9.34 10.07
N ARG A 73 10.87 9.90 10.13
CA ARG A 73 11.61 10.39 8.97
C ARG A 73 12.00 9.24 8.05
N SER A 74 12.57 8.16 8.60
CA SER A 74 12.86 6.94 7.85
C SER A 74 11.58 6.32 7.23
N HIS A 75 10.50 6.24 8.01
CA HIS A 75 9.19 5.77 7.55
C HIS A 75 8.67 6.58 6.36
N LYS A 76 8.75 7.92 6.42
CA LYS A 76 8.37 8.82 5.33
C LYS A 76 9.21 8.60 4.06
N GLN A 77 10.52 8.35 4.19
CA GLN A 77 11.38 8.09 3.03
C GLN A 77 10.98 6.81 2.30
N VAL A 78 10.68 5.73 3.05
CA VAL A 78 10.17 4.48 2.47
C VAL A 78 8.81 4.71 1.80
N ARG A 79 7.90 5.39 2.50
CA ARG A 79 6.57 5.72 1.95
C ARG A 79 6.63 6.54 0.67
N ALA A 80 7.53 7.51 0.58
CA ALA A 80 7.66 8.34 -0.61
C ALA A 80 7.96 7.51 -1.87
N ARG A 81 8.79 6.45 -1.75
CA ARG A 81 9.07 5.52 -2.86
C ARG A 81 7.83 4.73 -3.28
N VAL A 82 7.07 4.24 -2.29
CA VAL A 82 5.82 3.49 -2.50
C VAL A 82 4.75 4.38 -3.13
N GLU A 83 4.60 5.61 -2.64
CA GLU A 83 3.66 6.60 -3.15
C GLU A 83 3.99 7.02 -4.58
N HIS A 84 5.27 7.21 -4.91
CA HIS A 84 5.71 7.47 -6.28
C HIS A 84 5.34 6.32 -7.23
N THR A 85 5.50 5.08 -6.76
CA THR A 85 5.10 3.87 -7.50
C THR A 85 3.59 3.86 -7.76
N PHE A 86 2.77 4.13 -6.73
CA PHE A 86 1.33 4.26 -6.89
C PHE A 86 0.93 5.41 -7.81
N ALA A 87 1.60 6.56 -7.73
CA ALA A 87 1.31 7.71 -8.58
C ALA A 87 1.53 7.39 -10.06
N ARG A 88 2.63 6.70 -10.39
CA ARG A 88 2.92 6.23 -11.76
C ARG A 88 1.81 5.33 -12.29
N MET A 89 1.40 4.32 -11.52
CA MET A 89 0.31 3.42 -11.91
C MET A 89 -1.03 4.15 -12.08
N LYS A 90 -1.37 5.07 -11.16
CA LYS A 90 -2.60 5.89 -11.26
C LYS A 90 -2.59 6.77 -12.51
N GLY A 91 -1.40 7.20 -12.97
CA GLY A 91 -1.22 7.97 -14.19
C GLY A 91 -1.70 7.27 -15.46
N TRP A 92 -1.74 5.94 -15.48
CA TRP A 92 -2.24 5.16 -16.63
C TRP A 92 -3.76 5.20 -16.78
N LYS A 93 -4.49 5.65 -15.75
CA LYS A 93 -5.95 5.83 -15.77
C LYS A 93 -6.77 4.59 -16.13
N ILE A 94 -6.18 3.39 -16.17
CA ILE A 94 -6.86 2.15 -16.58
C ILE A 94 -8.16 1.90 -15.78
N LEU A 95 -8.11 2.04 -14.45
CA LEU A 95 -9.31 1.86 -13.61
C LEU A 95 -10.38 2.94 -13.83
N ARG A 96 -10.00 4.11 -14.33
CA ARG A 96 -10.91 5.22 -14.62
C ARG A 96 -11.55 5.06 -16.01
N ASP A 97 -10.74 4.68 -16.98
CA ASP A 97 -11.11 4.70 -18.39
C ASP A 97 -11.81 3.40 -18.80
N CYS A 98 -11.57 2.29 -18.09
CA CYS A 98 -12.26 1.02 -18.32
C CYS A 98 -13.51 0.90 -17.44
N ARG A 99 -14.67 0.59 -18.05
CA ARG A 99 -15.88 0.22 -17.32
C ARG A 99 -15.78 -1.24 -16.85
N LEU A 100 -15.39 -1.44 -15.60
CA LEU A 100 -15.19 -2.75 -15.00
C LEU A 100 -16.48 -3.23 -14.31
N LYS A 101 -16.84 -4.51 -14.46
CA LYS A 101 -17.99 -5.16 -13.80
C LYS A 101 -17.52 -6.43 -13.08
N GLY A 102 -18.17 -6.78 -11.98
CA GLY A 102 -17.84 -7.97 -11.19
C GLY A 102 -16.36 -8.02 -10.82
N ASP A 103 -15.70 -9.15 -11.08
CA ASP A 103 -14.27 -9.34 -10.82
C ASP A 103 -13.35 -8.59 -11.81
N GLY A 104 -13.90 -7.79 -12.75
CA GLY A 104 -13.11 -7.00 -13.69
C GLY A 104 -12.12 -6.04 -13.02
N VAL A 105 -12.46 -5.52 -11.84
CA VAL A 105 -11.56 -4.67 -11.03
C VAL A 105 -10.33 -5.46 -10.58
N GLN A 106 -10.52 -6.72 -10.15
CA GLN A 106 -9.42 -7.58 -9.72
C GLN A 106 -8.48 -7.89 -10.89
N HIS A 107 -9.04 -8.26 -12.04
CA HIS A 107 -8.25 -8.54 -13.25
C HIS A 107 -7.46 -7.31 -13.72
N ALA A 108 -8.08 -6.12 -13.72
CA ALA A 108 -7.40 -4.89 -14.07
C ALA A 108 -6.27 -4.55 -13.09
N MET A 109 -6.49 -4.71 -11.78
CA MET A 109 -5.46 -4.50 -10.75
C MET A 109 -4.28 -5.45 -10.91
N LEU A 110 -4.53 -6.73 -11.20
CA LEU A 110 -3.50 -7.72 -11.51
C LEU A 110 -2.73 -7.36 -12.79
N GLY A 111 -3.44 -6.92 -13.84
CA GLY A 111 -2.85 -6.47 -15.10
C GLY A 111 -1.95 -5.24 -14.91
N ILE A 112 -2.43 -4.22 -14.19
CA ILE A 112 -1.65 -3.03 -13.81
C ILE A 112 -0.39 -3.45 -13.06
N ALA A 113 -0.52 -4.37 -12.10
CA ALA A 113 0.63 -4.85 -11.33
C ALA A 113 1.67 -5.53 -12.22
N ARG A 114 1.21 -6.40 -13.12
CA ARG A 114 2.07 -7.12 -14.06
C ARG A 114 2.79 -6.16 -15.00
N LEU A 115 2.07 -5.21 -15.59
CA LEU A 115 2.65 -4.20 -16.47
C LEU A 115 3.69 -3.36 -15.74
N HIS A 116 3.41 -2.91 -14.52
CA HIS A 116 4.35 -2.12 -13.73
C HIS A 116 5.65 -2.89 -13.47
N ASN A 117 5.53 -4.14 -13.01
CA ASN A 117 6.69 -4.98 -12.78
C ASN A 117 7.51 -5.21 -14.07
N LEU A 118 6.86 -5.42 -15.22
CA LEU A 118 7.55 -5.56 -16.51
C LEU A 118 8.29 -4.27 -16.92
N THR A 119 7.77 -3.08 -16.59
CA THR A 119 8.46 -1.82 -16.92
C THR A 119 9.71 -1.54 -16.07
N LEU A 120 9.90 -2.27 -14.96
CA LEU A 120 11.05 -2.13 -14.07
C LEU A 120 12.07 -3.26 -14.22
N ALA A 121 11.62 -4.46 -14.59
CA ALA A 121 12.45 -5.66 -14.70
C ALA A 121 12.74 -6.07 -16.15
N GLY A 122 12.20 -5.35 -17.12
CA GLY A 122 12.43 -5.53 -18.56
C GLY A 122 13.49 -4.59 -19.11
#